data_AF-A0A379A9E2-F1
#
_entry.id   AF-A0A379A9E2-F1
#
_cell.length_a   1.000
_cell.length_b   1.000
_cell.length_c   1.000
_cell.angle_alpha   90.00
_cell.angle_beta   90.00
_cell.angle_gamma   90.00
#
_symmetry.space_group_name_H-M   'P 1'
#
loop_
_entity.id
_entity.type
_entity.pdbx_description
1 polymer ?
#
loop_
_entity_poly.entity_id
_entity_poly.type
_entity_poly.pdbx_seq_one_letter_code
_entity_poly.pdbx_strand_id
1 'polypeptide(L)'
;MMVGKNATPQDEANWSVQNYVTRQYPPTFLAQAEDDHTSNPFNTELMRDTCRRNRVPVELIQISKGGHGFGLGKAGTPAALWDQAYVRWLDRVS
;
A
#
# COMPACT_ATOMS: atom_id res chain seq x y z
N MET A 1 -3.18 13.36 4.98
CA MET A 1 -3.89 13.29 6.27
C MET A 1 -5.36 13.06 5.99
N MET A 2 -5.92 11.93 6.42
CA MET A 2 -7.30 11.52 6.07
C MET A 2 -8.39 12.18 6.92
N VAL A 3 -8.04 12.70 8.10
CA VAL A 3 -8.98 13.15 9.15
C VAL A 3 -9.20 14.67 9.21
N GLY A 4 -8.67 15.42 8.24
CA GLY A 4 -8.86 16.87 8.15
C GLY A 4 -7.97 17.70 9.09
N LYS A 5 -8.06 19.04 8.99
CA LYS A 5 -7.09 19.98 9.59
C LYS A 5 -7.10 20.06 11.12
N ASN A 6 -8.19 19.64 11.77
CA ASN A 6 -8.38 19.75 13.22
C ASN A 6 -8.41 18.38 13.91
N ALA A 7 -7.92 17.34 13.22
CA ALA A 7 -7.90 16.00 13.78
C ALA A 7 -7.01 15.94 15.02
N THR A 8 -7.49 15.23 16.05
CA THR A 8 -6.63 14.89 17.17
C THR A 8 -5.69 13.74 16.78
N PRO A 9 -4.56 13.55 17.49
CA PRO A 9 -3.73 12.37 17.31
C PRO A 9 -4.50 11.05 17.49
N GLN A 10 -5.53 11.05 18.35
CA GLN A 10 -6.38 9.88 18.54
C GLN A 10 -7.26 9.61 17.31
N ASP A 11 -7.79 10.66 16.67
CA ASP A 11 -8.53 10.51 15.41
C ASP A 11 -7.61 9.98 14.31
N GLU A 12 -6.40 10.54 14.18
CA GLU A 12 -5.40 10.01 13.23
C GLU A 12 -5.08 8.54 13.49
N ALA A 13 -4.93 8.16 14.76
CA ALA A 13 -4.65 6.78 15.15
C ALA A 13 -5.81 5.83 14.82
N ASN A 14 -7.06 6.26 15.05
CA ASN A 14 -8.26 5.48 14.77
C ASN A 14 -8.51 5.28 13.26
N TRP A 15 -8.09 6.23 12.43
CA TRP A 15 -8.25 6.16 10.97
C TRP A 15 -6.99 5.66 10.23
N SER A 16 -5.96 5.28 10.99
CA SER A 16 -4.71 4.72 10.49
C SER A 16 -4.79 3.20 10.43
N VAL A 17 -5.06 2.64 9.25
CA VAL A 17 -5.24 1.19 9.04
C VAL A 17 -4.07 0.35 9.57
N GLN A 18 -2.84 0.85 9.45
CA GLN A 18 -1.65 0.17 9.94
C GLN A 18 -1.69 -0.14 11.44
N ASN A 19 -2.43 0.64 12.24
CA ASN A 19 -2.55 0.42 13.69
C ASN A 19 -3.36 -0.83 14.05
N TYR A 20 -4.12 -1.37 13.11
CA TYR A 20 -4.94 -2.57 13.29
C TYR A 20 -4.27 -3.86 12.79
N VAL A 21 -3.04 -3.76 12.27
CA VAL A 21 -2.29 -4.93 11.82
C VAL A 21 -1.85 -5.74 13.04
N THR A 22 -2.35 -6.96 13.11
CA THR A 22 -1.96 -7.98 14.10
C THR A 22 -1.35 -9.19 13.39
N ARG A 23 -0.89 -10.18 14.15
CA ARG A 23 -0.40 -11.45 13.57
C ARG A 23 -1.46 -12.25 12.80
N GLN A 24 -2.75 -11.96 13.02
CA GLN A 24 -3.87 -12.60 12.33
C GLN A 24 -4.30 -11.86 11.05
N TYR A 25 -3.67 -10.71 10.76
CA TYR A 25 -3.97 -9.94 9.56
C TYR A 25 -3.66 -10.78 8.30
N PRO A 26 -4.49 -10.72 7.25
CA PRO A 26 -4.28 -11.53 6.06
C PRO A 26 -2.98 -11.14 5.33
N PRO A 27 -2.41 -12.06 4.53
CA PRO A 27 -1.37 -11.73 3.57
C PRO A 27 -1.78 -10.49 2.76
N THR A 28 -0.87 -9.53 2.64
CA THR A 28 -1.17 -8.21 2.07
C THR A 28 -0.31 -7.94 0.85
N PHE A 29 -0.94 -7.49 -0.24
CA PHE A 29 -0.24 -6.96 -1.41
C PHE A 29 -0.52 -5.47 -1.54
N LEU A 30 0.51 -4.68 -1.82
CA LEU A 30 0.44 -3.23 -1.97
C LEU A 30 1.08 -2.84 -3.32
N ALA A 31 0.45 -1.89 -4.01
CA ALA A 31 1.02 -1.24 -5.19
C ALA A 31 0.87 0.28 -5.03
N GLN A 32 1.96 1.01 -5.20
CA GLN A 32 2.00 2.46 -4.97
C GLN A 32 2.89 3.13 -6.00
N ALA A 33 2.39 4.20 -6.61
CA ALA A 33 3.21 5.07 -7.45
C ALA A 33 4.05 6.01 -6.58
N GLU A 34 5.34 6.11 -6.86
CA GLU A 34 6.27 7.01 -6.15
C GLU A 34 5.97 8.49 -6.43
N ASP A 35 5.39 8.78 -7.59
CA ASP A 35 4.96 10.12 -8.00
C ASP A 35 3.49 10.45 -7.62
N ASP A 36 2.91 9.72 -6.66
CA ASP A 36 1.58 10.03 -6.13
C ASP A 36 1.63 11.21 -5.15
N HIS A 37 1.21 12.39 -5.60
CA HIS A 37 1.12 13.60 -4.78
C HIS A 37 -0.19 13.72 -3.98
N THR A 38 -1.14 12.81 -4.17
CA THR A 38 -2.45 12.82 -3.49
C THR A 38 -2.45 11.85 -2.30
N SER A 39 -1.98 10.62 -2.52
CA SER A 39 -1.74 9.63 -1.48
C SER A 39 -0.24 9.45 -1.28
N ASN A 40 0.28 10.01 -0.18
CA ASN A 40 1.71 9.96 0.13
C ASN A 40 2.24 8.51 0.10
N PRO A 41 3.25 8.20 -0.73
CA PRO A 41 3.80 6.85 -0.86
C PRO A 41 4.27 6.21 0.46
N PHE A 42 4.71 7.04 1.41
CA PHE A 42 5.13 6.63 2.75
C PHE A 42 4.06 5.83 3.50
N ASN A 43 2.77 6.04 3.20
CA ASN A 43 1.68 5.26 3.79
C ASN A 43 1.86 3.75 3.53
N THR A 44 2.28 3.37 2.32
CA THR A 44 2.47 1.96 1.95
C THR A 44 3.77 1.38 2.49
N GLU A 45 4.81 2.20 2.63
CA GLU A 45 6.05 1.81 3.32
C GLU A 45 5.79 1.51 4.80
N LEU A 46 5.04 2.38 5.47
CA LEU A 46 4.63 2.20 6.86
C LEU A 46 3.77 0.94 7.05
N MET A 47 2.83 0.69 6.13
CA MET A 47 2.00 -0.52 6.16
C MET A 47 2.85 -1.79 5.98
N ARG A 48 3.76 -1.81 5.00
CA ARG A 48 4.70 -2.92 4.76
C ARG A 48 5.54 -3.21 6.00
N ASP A 49 6.13 -2.18 6.59
CA ASP A 49 7.02 -2.34 7.74
C ASP A 49 6.25 -2.79 8.99
N THR A 50 4.99 -2.37 9.13
CA THR A 50 4.10 -2.84 10.20
C THR A 50 3.68 -4.30 10.01
N CYS A 51 3.36 -4.72 8.77
CA CYS A 51 3.10 -6.12 8.45
C CYS A 51 4.32 -7.00 8.76
N ARG A 52 5.51 -6.59 8.32
CA ARG A 52 6.78 -7.30 8.62
C ARG A 52 7.02 -7.46 10.11
N ARG A 53 6.86 -6.38 10.89
CA ARG A 53 6.98 -6.41 12.36
C ARG A 53 6.02 -7.41 13.02
N ASN A 54 4.80 -7.52 12.49
CA ASN A 54 3.79 -8.47 12.97
C ASN A 54 3.88 -9.87 12.35
N ARG A 55 4.90 -10.13 11.52
CA ARG A 55 5.10 -11.41 10.80
C ARG A 55 3.92 -11.76 9.87
N VAL A 56 3.28 -10.74 9.30
CA VAL A 56 2.27 -10.87 8.25
C VAL A 56 3.00 -10.89 6.90
N PRO A 57 2.76 -11.89 6.03
CA PRO A 57 3.31 -11.90 4.68
C PRO A 57 2.88 -10.65 3.92
N VAL A 58 3.83 -9.90 3.37
CA VAL A 58 3.55 -8.66 2.65
C VAL A 58 4.45 -8.48 1.46
N GLU A 59 3.87 -7.98 0.36
CA GLU A 59 4.59 -7.55 -0.83
C GLU A 59 4.22 -6.11 -1.17
N LEU A 60 5.21 -5.30 -1.54
CA LEU A 60 5.02 -3.93 -1.98
C LEU A 60 5.69 -3.75 -3.34
N ILE A 61 4.90 -3.37 -4.35
CA ILE A 61 5.38 -2.95 -5.66
C ILE A 61 5.40 -1.42 -5.70
N GLN A 62 6.62 -0.85 -5.70
CA GLN A 62 6.83 0.57 -5.90
C GLN A 62 6.94 0.84 -7.40
N ILE A 63 6.02 1.66 -7.91
CA ILE A 63 5.90 1.99 -9.32
C ILE A 63 6.54 3.37 -9.51
N SER A 64 7.62 3.45 -10.28
CA SER A 64 8.37 4.70 -10.44
C SER A 64 7.55 5.85 -11.04
N LYS A 65 6.54 5.53 -11.86
CA LYS A 65 5.65 6.53 -12.46
C LYS A 65 4.25 5.98 -12.76
N GLY A 66 3.22 6.64 -12.23
CA GLY A 66 1.82 6.31 -12.46
C GLY A 66 0.84 7.38 -11.99
N GLY A 67 1.24 8.21 -11.03
CA GLY A 67 0.38 9.19 -10.37
C GLY A 67 -0.71 8.54 -9.52
N HIS A 68 -1.60 9.38 -8.96
CA HIS A 68 -2.73 8.89 -8.19
C HIS A 68 -3.75 8.17 -9.08
N GLY A 69 -4.31 7.05 -8.59
CA GLY A 69 -5.39 6.35 -9.28
C GLY A 69 -4.97 5.74 -10.63
N PHE A 70 -3.75 5.21 -10.72
CA PHE A 70 -3.17 4.68 -11.97
C PHE A 70 -3.94 3.49 -12.58
N GLY A 71 -4.84 2.83 -11.83
CA GLY A 71 -5.64 1.70 -12.33
C GLY A 71 -4.77 0.52 -12.79
N LEU A 72 -5.07 -0.04 -13.96
CA LEU A 72 -4.21 -1.04 -14.61
C LEU A 72 -3.03 -0.42 -15.38
N GLY A 73 -2.82 0.89 -15.27
CA GLY A 73 -1.83 1.61 -16.06
C GLY A 73 -2.19 1.72 -17.54
N LYS A 74 -1.25 2.23 -18.34
CA LYS A 74 -1.34 2.27 -19.80
C LYS A 74 -0.23 1.39 -20.36
N ALA A 75 -0.47 0.71 -21.47
CA ALA A 75 0.55 -0.12 -22.10
C ALA A 75 1.86 0.67 -22.31
N GLY A 76 2.98 0.09 -21.90
CA GLY A 76 4.30 0.73 -21.94
C GLY A 76 4.63 1.67 -20.77
N THR A 77 3.75 1.82 -19.78
CA THR A 77 4.08 2.57 -18.54
C THR A 77 4.48 1.63 -17.40
N PRO A 78 5.27 2.11 -16.42
CA PRO A 78 5.61 1.32 -15.23
C PRO A 78 4.38 0.78 -14.49
N ALA A 79 3.30 1.58 -14.43
CA ALA A 79 2.06 1.20 -13.78
C ALA A 79 1.32 0.03 -14.47
N ALA A 80 1.66 -0.35 -15.70
CA ALA A 80 1.03 -1.49 -16.37
C ALA A 80 1.63 -2.86 -16.00
N LEU A 81 2.48 -2.92 -14.97
CA LEU A 81 3.23 -4.11 -14.60
C LEU A 81 2.89 -4.66 -13.20
N TRP A 82 2.18 -3.88 -12.37
CA TRP A 82 1.92 -4.28 -10.97
C TRP A 82 0.96 -5.47 -10.89
N ASP A 83 0.02 -5.58 -11.82
CA ASP A 83 -0.99 -6.64 -11.90
C ASP A 83 -0.36 -8.00 -12.19
N GLN A 84 0.67 -8.03 -13.05
CA GLN A 84 1.46 -9.25 -13.29
C GLN A 84 2.23 -9.68 -12.03
N ALA A 85 2.73 -8.72 -11.25
CA ALA A 85 3.35 -9.02 -9.96
C ALA A 85 2.31 -9.53 -8.95
N TYR A 86 1.11 -8.97 -8.96
CA TYR A 86 -0.02 -9.42 -8.14
C TYR A 86 -0.41 -10.87 -8.44
N VAL A 87 -0.54 -11.25 -9.72
CA VAL A 87 -0.83 -12.64 -10.11
C VAL A 87 0.24 -13.60 -9.55
N ARG A 88 1.52 -13.27 -9.73
CA ARG A 88 2.62 -14.09 -9.19
C ARG A 88 2.61 -14.16 -7.67
N TRP A 89 2.18 -13.09 -7.00
CA TRP A 89 2.05 -13.08 -5.55
C TRP A 89 0.91 -13.98 -5.09
N LEU A 90 -0.27 -13.89 -5.75
CA LEU A 90 -1.40 -14.77 -5.49
C LEU A 90 -1.00 -16.25 -5.57
N ASP A 91 -0.27 -16.64 -6.62
CA ASP A 91 0.19 -18.03 -6.77
C ASP A 91 1.06 -18.53 -5.61
N ARG A 92 1.74 -17.64 -4.87
CA ARG A 92 2.56 -17.98 -3.70
C ARG A 92 1.79 -18.03 -2.39
N VAL A 93 0.65 -17.34 -2.30
CA VAL A 93 -0.13 -17.21 -1.06
C VAL A 93 -1.45 -17.97 -1.10
N SER A 94 -1.81 -18.52 -2.27
CA SER A 94 -2.97 -19.39 -2.49
C SER A 94 -2.74 -20.81 -2.00
#